data_AF-A0A920UN06-F1
#
_entry.id   AF-A0A920UN06-F1
#
_cell.length_a   1.000
_cell.length_b   1.000
_cell.length_c   1.000
_cell.angle_alpha   90.00
_cell.angle_beta   90.00
_cell.angle_gamma   90.00
#
_symmetry.space_group_name_H-M   'P 1'
#
loop_
_entity.id
_entity.type
_entity.pdbx_description
1 polymer ?
#
loop_
_entity_poly.entity_id
_entity_poly.type
_entity_poly.pdbx_seq_one_letter_code
_entity_poly.pdbx_strand_id
1 'polypeptide(L)'
;MVIGIIIGSQNFDQDGEFLEEWLAFGRPSGLFVSADDTIYVSDNTSNTQRNPGRQRGISVGDASDGSVDAFIPDPMFDPDNTAATGAHGVSANARGEIFGGEVGGQTVKQYIPVN
;
A
#
# COMPACT_ATOMS: atom_id res chain seq x y z
N MET A 1 2.07 -18.32 -12.83
CA MET A 1 2.14 -17.99 -11.39
C MET A 1 0.72 -17.97 -10.89
N VAL A 2 0.36 -18.77 -9.90
CA VAL A 2 -1.00 -18.78 -9.33
C VAL A 2 -1.05 -17.60 -8.38
N ILE A 3 -1.22 -16.39 -8.92
CA ILE A 3 -1.26 -15.18 -8.09
C ILE A 3 -2.60 -15.23 -7.37
N GLY A 4 -2.60 -15.20 -6.05
CA GLY A 4 -3.81 -15.15 -5.27
C GLY A 4 -4.62 -13.86 -5.51
N ILE A 5 -5.89 -13.85 -5.11
CA ILE A 5 -6.66 -12.61 -4.99
C ILE A 5 -6.18 -11.91 -3.71
N ILE A 6 -5.68 -10.67 -3.82
CA ILE A 6 -5.23 -9.91 -2.64
C ILE A 6 -6.27 -8.84 -2.29
N ILE A 7 -6.78 -8.89 -1.05
CA ILE A 7 -7.74 -7.93 -0.52
C ILE A 7 -7.15 -7.30 0.74
N GLY A 8 -6.70 -6.05 0.62
CA GLY A 8 -5.97 -5.40 1.71
C GLY A 8 -4.67 -6.14 1.99
N SER A 9 -4.55 -6.73 3.18
CA SER A 9 -3.39 -7.53 3.63
C SER A 9 -3.61 -9.03 3.47
N GLN A 10 -4.74 -9.48 2.96
CA GLN A 10 -5.12 -10.89 2.91
C GLN A 10 -4.89 -11.47 1.51
N ASN A 11 -4.26 -12.64 1.46
CA ASN A 11 -4.02 -13.42 0.26
C ASN A 11 -5.02 -14.59 0.20
N PHE A 12 -5.67 -14.76 -0.94
CA PHE A 12 -6.63 -15.82 -1.21
C PHE A 12 -6.23 -16.56 -2.47
N ASP A 13 -6.59 -17.83 -2.64
CA ASP A 13 -6.42 -18.47 -3.94
C ASP A 13 -7.44 -17.96 -4.99
N GLN A 14 -7.41 -18.53 -6.18
CA GLN A 14 -8.31 -18.15 -7.28
C GLN A 14 -9.76 -18.59 -7.06
N ASP A 15 -10.00 -19.54 -6.16
CA ASP A 15 -11.33 -19.98 -5.76
C ASP A 15 -11.87 -19.17 -4.56
N GLY A 16 -11.04 -18.27 -4.02
CA GLY A 16 -11.37 -17.39 -2.89
C GLY A 16 -11.12 -18.03 -1.52
N GLU A 17 -10.36 -19.13 -1.44
CA GLU A 17 -9.93 -19.71 -0.18
C GLU A 17 -8.86 -18.82 0.46
N PHE A 18 -9.02 -18.50 1.74
CA PHE A 18 -8.02 -17.73 2.49
C PHE A 18 -6.73 -18.53 2.63
N LEU A 19 -5.61 -17.95 2.21
CA LEU A 19 -4.29 -18.55 2.34
C LEU A 19 -3.59 -18.00 3.58
N GLU A 20 -3.43 -16.67 3.65
CA GLU A 20 -2.69 -16.02 4.73
C GLU A 20 -2.95 -14.50 4.80
N GLU A 21 -2.41 -13.87 5.84
CA GLU A 21 -2.43 -12.42 6.03
C GLU A 21 -1.00 -11.86 6.17
N TRP A 22 -0.68 -10.85 5.35
CA TRP A 22 0.60 -10.15 5.34
C TRP A 22 0.55 -8.86 6.17
N LEU A 23 0.94 -8.97 7.44
CA LEU A 23 0.97 -7.86 8.39
C LEU A 23 2.02 -6.79 8.09
N ALA A 24 2.97 -7.07 7.17
CA ALA A 24 4.02 -6.14 6.77
C ALA A 24 3.45 -4.90 6.07
N PHE A 25 2.32 -5.02 5.38
CA PHE A 25 1.66 -3.92 4.65
C PHE A 25 0.78 -3.01 5.52
N GLY A 26 0.77 -3.20 6.85
CA GLY A 26 0.09 -2.29 7.77
C GLY A 26 -1.43 -2.32 7.64
N ARG A 27 -2.06 -1.17 7.36
CA ARG A 27 -3.52 -1.05 7.27
C ARG A 27 -3.94 -0.52 5.89
N PRO A 28 -4.04 -1.40 4.88
CA PRO A 28 -4.23 -1.00 3.49
C PRO A 28 -5.50 -0.16 3.25
N SER A 29 -5.38 0.79 2.33
CA SER A 29 -6.47 1.64 1.82
C SER A 29 -6.66 1.50 0.30
N GLY A 30 -5.55 1.32 -0.42
CA GLY A 30 -5.52 0.97 -1.83
C GLY A 30 -4.33 0.07 -2.14
N LEU A 31 -4.49 -0.78 -3.15
CA LEU A 31 -3.51 -1.80 -3.55
C LEU A 31 -3.45 -1.91 -5.08
N PHE A 32 -2.25 -2.11 -5.60
CA PHE A 32 -2.00 -2.41 -7.01
C PHE A 32 -0.89 -3.46 -7.13
N VAL A 33 -1.05 -4.43 -8.03
CA VAL A 33 -0.03 -5.43 -8.35
C VAL A 33 0.34 -5.27 -9.82
N SER A 34 1.63 -5.08 -10.12
CA SER A 34 2.12 -4.98 -11.50
C SER A 34 2.38 -6.36 -12.12
N ALA A 35 2.68 -6.37 -13.42
CA ALA A 35 2.86 -7.60 -14.19
C ALA A 35 4.10 -8.43 -13.79
N ASP A 36 5.02 -7.84 -13.04
CA ASP A 36 6.23 -8.44 -12.48
C ASP A 36 6.07 -8.77 -10.98
N ASP A 37 4.84 -8.96 -10.53
CA ASP A 37 4.48 -9.30 -9.14
C ASP A 37 4.92 -8.28 -8.08
N THR A 38 5.30 -7.04 -8.46
CA THR A 38 5.50 -5.97 -7.48
C THR A 38 4.15 -5.52 -6.94
N ILE A 39 3.99 -5.51 -5.62
CA ILE A 39 2.81 -5.01 -4.92
C ILE A 39 3.07 -3.61 -4.36
N TYR A 40 2.10 -2.72 -4.55
CA TYR A 40 2.09 -1.36 -4.03
C TYR A 40 0.89 -1.21 -3.12
N VAL A 41 1.11 -0.83 -1.87
CA VAL A 41 0.05 -0.72 -0.86
C VAL A 41 0.10 0.64 -0.20
N SER A 42 -1.02 1.35 -0.23
CA SER A 42 -1.15 2.67 0.40
C SER A 42 -1.91 2.59 1.72
N ASP A 43 -1.48 3.37 2.70
CA ASP A 43 -2.14 3.54 3.99
C ASP A 43 -2.30 5.03 4.32
N ASN A 44 -3.54 5.48 4.35
CA ASN A 44 -3.94 6.85 4.64
C ASN A 44 -4.60 7.02 6.01
N THR A 45 -4.81 5.95 6.78
CA THR A 45 -5.68 5.99 7.97
C THR A 45 -5.07 5.37 9.23
N SER A 46 -3.86 4.82 9.18
CA SER A 46 -3.11 4.47 10.39
C SER A 46 -2.89 5.69 11.28
N ASN A 47 -3.06 5.47 12.59
CA ASN A 47 -2.84 6.42 13.68
C ASN A 47 -2.79 5.64 15.01
N THR A 48 -2.59 6.32 16.14
CA THR A 48 -2.50 5.70 17.47
C THR A 48 -3.75 4.92 17.90
N GLN A 49 -4.91 5.15 17.28
CA GLN A 49 -6.16 4.46 17.59
C GLN A 49 -6.45 3.26 16.66
N ARG A 50 -6.06 3.36 15.39
CA ARG A 50 -6.44 2.38 14.34
C ARG A 50 -5.34 1.37 14.04
N ASN A 51 -4.08 1.76 14.12
CA ASN A 51 -2.93 0.90 13.84
C ASN A 51 -1.70 1.39 14.62
N PRO A 52 -1.68 1.17 15.95
CA PRO A 52 -0.69 1.78 16.83
C PRO A 52 0.75 1.42 16.44
N GLY A 53 1.63 2.42 16.42
CA GLY A 53 3.05 2.23 16.10
C GLY A 53 3.38 2.08 14.61
N ARG A 54 2.40 2.24 13.71
CA ARG A 54 2.62 2.20 12.26
C ARG A 54 2.57 3.61 11.65
N GLN A 55 3.52 3.88 10.75
CA GLN A 55 3.56 5.10 9.96
C GLN A 55 2.71 4.96 8.69
N ARG A 56 2.01 6.02 8.30
CA ARG A 56 1.30 6.10 7.01
C ARG A 56 2.24 6.28 5.84
N GLY A 57 1.85 5.78 4.68
CA GLY A 57 2.65 5.89 3.47
C GLY A 57 2.26 4.89 2.39
N ILE A 58 3.19 4.66 1.47
CA ILE A 58 3.09 3.65 0.43
C ILE A 58 4.21 2.63 0.65
N SER A 59 3.85 1.37 0.89
CA SER A 59 4.77 0.24 0.88
C SER A 59 4.88 -0.33 -0.52
N VAL A 60 6.08 -0.76 -0.90
CA VAL A 60 6.37 -1.47 -2.15
C VAL A 60 7.02 -2.80 -1.77
N GLY A 61 6.62 -3.90 -2.41
CA GLY A 61 7.09 -5.23 -2.05
C GLY A 61 6.80 -6.29 -3.11
N ASP A 62 6.91 -7.56 -2.74
CA ASP A 62 6.72 -8.70 -3.63
C ASP A 62 5.40 -9.44 -3.31
N ALA A 63 4.53 -9.58 -4.32
CA ALA A 63 3.22 -10.22 -4.20
C ALA A 63 3.31 -11.75 -4.17
N SER A 64 4.48 -12.34 -4.43
CA SER A 64 4.68 -13.78 -4.38
C SER A 64 4.97 -14.30 -2.97
N ASP A 65 5.49 -13.46 -2.08
CA ASP A 65 5.84 -13.84 -0.70
C ASP A 65 5.40 -12.83 0.37
N GLY A 66 4.86 -11.67 -0.01
CA GLY A 66 4.36 -10.66 0.92
C GLY A 66 5.46 -9.83 1.60
N SER A 67 6.70 -9.90 1.13
CA SER A 67 7.80 -9.09 1.63
C SER A 67 7.65 -7.60 1.25
N VAL A 68 8.27 -6.71 2.03
CA VAL A 68 8.28 -5.26 1.79
C VAL A 68 9.72 -4.82 1.54
N ASP A 69 9.96 -4.24 0.37
CA ASP A 69 11.28 -3.80 -0.10
C ASP A 69 11.53 -2.31 0.15
N ALA A 70 10.48 -1.49 0.05
CA ALA A 70 10.59 -0.05 0.19
C ALA A 70 9.35 0.57 0.83
N PHE A 71 9.53 1.77 1.40
CA PHE A 71 8.47 2.54 2.02
C PHE A 71 8.63 4.03 1.71
N ILE A 72 7.54 4.64 1.25
CA ILE A 72 7.44 6.08 0.97
C ILE A 72 6.53 6.69 2.06
N PRO A 73 7.08 7.45 3.01
CA PRO A 73 6.28 7.99 4.11
C PRO A 73 5.30 9.07 3.61
N ASP A 74 4.12 9.10 4.21
CA ASP A 74 3.22 10.24 4.11
C ASP A 74 3.87 11.45 4.84
N PRO A 75 4.21 12.54 4.12
CA PRO A 75 4.89 13.68 4.73
C PRO A 75 3.99 14.46 5.71
N MET A 76 2.68 14.22 5.69
CA MET A 76 1.71 14.81 6.61
C MET A 76 1.30 13.85 7.72
N PHE A 77 2.04 12.76 7.94
CA PHE A 77 1.73 11.82 9.01
C PHE A 77 1.87 12.46 10.38
N ASP A 78 0.75 12.52 11.10
CA ASP A 78 0.65 12.84 12.52
C ASP A 78 -0.11 11.69 13.17
N PRO A 79 0.54 10.90 14.07
CA PRO A 79 -0.07 9.72 14.66
C PRO A 79 -1.25 10.04 15.58
N ASP A 80 -1.40 11.28 16.04
CA ASP A 80 -2.51 11.71 16.90
C ASP A 80 -3.66 12.35 16.08
N ASN A 81 -3.46 12.52 14.78
CA ASN A 81 -4.47 13.04 13.87
C ASN A 81 -5.28 11.91 13.22
N THR A 82 -6.61 12.08 13.18
CA THR A 82 -7.53 11.11 12.55
C THR A 82 -7.88 11.44 11.10
N ALA A 83 -7.52 12.63 10.61
CA ALA A 83 -7.72 13.03 9.23
C ALA A 83 -6.90 12.13 8.29
N ALA A 84 -7.53 11.64 7.21
CA ALA A 84 -6.84 10.86 6.21
C ALA A 84 -5.94 11.77 5.35
N THR A 85 -4.66 11.43 5.25
CA THR A 85 -3.68 12.11 4.38
C THR A 85 -2.86 11.08 3.61
N GLY A 86 -2.17 11.52 2.57
CA GLY A 86 -1.48 10.63 1.65
C GLY A 86 -2.42 9.91 0.68
N ALA A 87 -1.88 8.90 0.01
CA ALA A 87 -2.56 8.16 -1.04
C ALA A 87 -3.69 7.27 -0.47
N HIS A 88 -4.89 7.39 -1.03
CA HIS A 88 -6.01 6.46 -0.81
C HIS A 88 -6.02 5.34 -1.83
N GLY A 89 -5.76 5.70 -3.09
CA GLY A 89 -5.55 4.78 -4.19
C GLY A 89 -4.12 4.89 -4.66
N VAL A 90 -3.56 3.77 -5.10
CA VAL A 90 -2.20 3.70 -5.63
C VAL A 90 -2.21 2.91 -6.94
N SER A 91 -1.38 3.32 -7.88
CA SER A 91 -1.04 2.55 -9.07
C SER A 91 0.41 2.79 -9.45
N ALA A 92 0.96 1.98 -10.34
CA ALA A 92 2.29 2.17 -10.88
C ALA A 92 2.34 1.90 -12.39
N ASN A 93 3.34 2.44 -13.07
CA ASN A 93 3.63 2.11 -14.47
C ASN A 93 4.80 1.13 -14.59
N ALA A 94 5.07 0.66 -15.81
CA ALA A 94 6.12 -0.32 -16.11
C ALA A 94 7.56 0.17 -15.82
N ARG A 95 7.74 1.44 -15.45
CA ARG A 95 9.04 2.01 -15.02
C ARG A 95 9.16 2.09 -13.49
N GLY A 96 8.17 1.58 -12.74
CA GLY A 96 8.12 1.70 -11.29
C GLY A 96 7.76 3.10 -10.79
N GLU A 97 7.29 4.01 -11.65
CA GLU A 97 6.76 5.29 -11.18
C GLU A 97 5.40 5.07 -10.54
N ILE A 98 5.22 5.60 -9.34
CA ILE A 98 4.04 5.38 -8.50
C ILE A 98 3.14 6.61 -8.57
N PHE A 99 1.84 6.40 -8.69
CA PHE A 99 0.82 7.44 -8.69
C PHE A 99 -0.10 7.24 -7.49
N GLY A 100 -0.13 8.22 -6.59
CA GLY A 100 -0.99 8.22 -5.41
C GLY A 100 -2.13 9.23 -5.56
N GLY A 101 -3.37 8.76 -5.45
CA GLY A 101 -4.56 9.62 -5.42
C GLY A 101 -4.91 10.03 -4.00
N GLU A 102 -4.84 11.32 -3.68
CA GLU A 102 -5.15 11.86 -2.35
C GLU A 102 -6.56 12.45 -2.30
N VAL A 103 -7.43 11.91 -1.46
CA VAL A 103 -8.80 12.47 -1.27
C VAL A 103 -8.74 13.73 -0.42
N GLY A 104 -8.07 13.69 0.73
CA GLY A 104 -7.92 14.85 1.61
C GLY A 104 -7.10 15.98 0.98
N GLY A 105 -6.05 15.62 0.23
CA GLY A 105 -5.22 16.58 -0.49
C GLY A 105 -5.83 17.09 -1.81
N GLN A 106 -6.83 16.39 -2.37
CA GLN A 106 -7.40 16.66 -3.69
C GLN A 106 -6.33 16.75 -4.80
N THR A 107 -5.29 15.93 -4.70
CA THR A 107 -4.20 15.90 -5.66
C THR A 107 -3.92 14.47 -6.14
N VAL A 108 -3.21 14.36 -7.26
CA VAL A 108 -2.50 13.14 -7.64
C VAL A 108 -1.02 13.44 -7.52
N LYS A 109 -0.29 12.63 -6.77
CA LYS A 109 1.15 12.72 -6.62
C LYS A 109 1.83 11.64 -7.43
N GLN A 110 2.94 11.98 -8.06
CA GLN A 110 3.83 11.04 -8.71
C GLN A 110 5.10 10.89 -7.88
N TYR A 111 5.52 9.66 -7.64
CA TYR A 111 6.77 9.31 -6.99
C TYR A 111 7.64 8.59 -8.01
N ILE A 112 8.85 9.12 -8.20
CA ILE A 112 9.81 8.61 -9.19
C ILE A 112 10.95 7.95 -8.42
N PRO A 113 11.21 6.65 -8.65
CA PRO A 113 12.38 5.98 -8.09
C PRO A 113 13.66 6.72 -8.49
N VAL A 114 14.54 6.94 -7.52
CA VAL A 114 15.89 7.48 -7.74
C VAL A 114 16.89 6.37 -7.51
N ASN A 115 17.82 6.20 -8.46
CA ASN A 115 18.94 5.26 -8.35
C ASN A 115 20.07 5.83 -7.49
#